data_AF-A0A174PGL9-F1
#
_entry.id   AF-A0A174PGL9-F1
#
_cell.length_a   1.000
_cell.length_b   1.000
_cell.length_c   1.000
_cell.angle_alpha   90.00
_cell.angle_beta   90.00
_cell.angle_gamma   90.00
#
_symmetry.space_group_name_H-M   'P 1'
#
loop_
_entity.id
_entity.type
_entity.pdbx_description
1 polymer ?
#
loop_
_entity_poly.entity_id
_entity_poly.type
_entity_poly.pdbx_seq_one_letter_code
_entity_poly.pdbx_strand_id
1 'polypeptide(L)'
;MKFFIDAMYYQFFIYNRDKFRIENPHERTIMLICGILFLPIVVIVYLLIKDNFDYKLPFVIFILIYIIMYRFLYGYYIKKGNGMKIVKQKPLLLNNQRFSVIISWMIYPLLVASLYFILKYRWLFDFLS
;
A
#
# COMPACT_ATOMS: atom_id res chain seq x y z
N MET A 1 5.59 3.56 11.92
CA MET A 1 4.79 3.37 10.69
C MET A 1 4.68 4.61 9.79
N LYS A 2 4.28 5.78 10.30
CA LYS A 2 4.09 7.00 9.49
C LYS A 2 5.25 7.34 8.55
N PHE A 3 6.48 7.32 9.07
CA PHE A 3 7.70 7.60 8.30
C PHE A 3 7.90 6.65 7.10
N PHE A 4 7.56 5.36 7.24
CA PHE A 4 7.74 4.38 6.17
C PHE A 4 6.76 4.62 5.02
N ILE A 5 5.48 4.89 5.33
CA ILE A 5 4.47 5.21 4.30
C ILE A 5 4.81 6.53 3.61
N ASP A 6 5.29 7.52 4.35
CA ASP A 6 5.73 8.80 3.78
C ASP A 6 6.98 8.64 2.90
N ALA A 7 7.92 7.76 3.26
CA ALA A 7 9.06 7.40 2.42
C ALA A 7 8.63 6.66 1.15
N MET A 8 7.72 5.68 1.25
CA MET A 8 7.13 5.01 0.09
C MET A 8 6.48 6.02 -0.86
N TYR A 9 5.66 6.92 -0.30
CA TYR A 9 4.99 7.98 -1.05
C TYR A 9 5.99 8.84 -1.81
N TYR A 10 7.05 9.29 -1.14
CA TYR A 10 8.11 10.08 -1.76
C TYR A 10 8.81 9.34 -2.92
N GLN A 11 9.13 8.06 -2.73
CA GLN A 11 9.84 7.27 -3.73
C GLN A 11 8.97 6.97 -4.95
N PHE A 12 7.70 6.61 -4.75
CA PHE A 12 6.74 6.45 -5.85
C PHE A 12 6.46 7.77 -6.57
N PHE A 13 6.40 8.87 -5.83
CA PHE A 13 6.22 10.20 -6.41
C PHE A 13 7.37 10.59 -7.33
N ILE A 14 8.62 10.42 -6.89
CA ILE A 14 9.81 10.69 -7.72
C ILE A 14 9.80 9.80 -8.95
N TYR A 15 9.57 8.50 -8.79
CA TYR A 15 9.52 7.56 -9.91
C TYR A 15 8.45 7.96 -10.94
N ASN A 16 7.25 8.30 -10.50
CA ASN A 16 6.16 8.71 -11.38
C ASN A 16 6.41 10.05 -12.07
N ARG A 17 6.92 11.03 -11.32
CA ARG A 17 7.24 12.37 -11.84
C ARG A 17 8.31 12.30 -12.92
N ASP A 18 9.41 11.63 -12.62
CA ASP A 18 10.61 11.67 -13.47
C ASP A 18 10.47 10.76 -14.69
N LYS A 19 9.77 9.63 -14.56
CA LYS A 19 9.62 8.65 -15.63
C LYS A 19 8.41 8.90 -16.53
N PHE A 20 7.33 9.48 -16.02
CA PHE A 20 6.08 9.63 -16.78
C PHE A 20 5.63 11.08 -17.01
N ARG A 21 6.27 12.10 -16.41
CA ARG A 21 6.00 13.54 -16.63
C ARG A 21 4.51 13.91 -16.68
N ILE A 22 3.73 13.35 -15.75
CA ILE A 22 2.26 13.44 -15.75
C ILE A 22 1.77 14.72 -15.08
N GLU A 23 0.63 15.24 -15.54
CA GLU A 23 -0.06 16.45 -15.07
C GLU A 23 -0.44 16.43 -13.57
N ASN A 24 -0.75 15.26 -12.99
CA ASN A 24 -1.06 15.12 -11.56
C ASN A 24 -0.34 13.93 -10.87
N PRO A 25 0.96 14.09 -10.54
CA PRO A 25 1.81 13.00 -10.04
C PRO A 25 1.46 12.55 -8.61
N HIS A 26 0.74 13.36 -7.85
CA HIS A 26 0.32 13.02 -6.49
C HIS A 26 -0.83 12.00 -6.48
N GLU A 27 -1.87 12.24 -7.28
CA GLU A 27 -3.00 11.30 -7.38
C GLU A 27 -2.59 9.94 -7.92
N ARG A 28 -1.74 9.91 -8.95
CA ARG A 28 -1.19 8.66 -9.50
C ARG A 28 -0.42 7.87 -8.44
N THR A 29 0.39 8.55 -7.66
CA THR A 29 1.16 7.95 -6.56
C THR A 29 0.24 7.34 -5.50
N ILE A 30 -0.87 8.02 -5.16
CA ILE A 30 -1.87 7.49 -4.23
C ILE A 30 -2.55 6.25 -4.82
N MET A 31 -2.95 6.28 -6.09
CA MET A 31 -3.56 5.12 -6.76
C MET A 31 -2.63 3.91 -6.77
N LEU A 32 -1.33 4.09 -7.02
CA LEU A 32 -0.34 3.01 -6.98
C LEU A 32 -0.19 2.42 -5.57
N ILE A 33 0.00 3.27 -4.56
CA ILE A 33 0.11 2.81 -3.17
C ILE A 33 -1.17 2.07 -2.75
N CYS A 34 -2.32 2.61 -3.14
CA CYS A 34 -3.62 2.00 -2.89
C CYS A 34 -3.71 0.62 -3.56
N GLY A 35 -3.33 0.49 -4.83
CA GLY A 35 -3.32 -0.80 -5.54
C GLY A 35 -2.38 -1.84 -4.90
N ILE A 36 -1.20 -1.43 -4.45
CA ILE A 36 -0.22 -2.31 -3.81
C ILE A 36 -0.73 -2.80 -2.45
N LEU A 37 -1.31 -1.91 -1.63
CA LEU A 37 -1.85 -2.26 -0.32
C LEU A 37 -3.18 -3.02 -0.42
N PHE A 38 -3.92 -2.86 -1.50
CA PHE A 38 -5.23 -3.47 -1.66
C PHE A 38 -5.18 -5.00 -1.72
N LEU A 39 -4.28 -5.55 -2.53
CA LEU A 39 -4.11 -6.99 -2.70
C LEU A 39 -3.93 -7.78 -1.38
N PRO A 40 -2.94 -7.45 -0.52
CA PRO A 40 -2.75 -8.17 0.74
C PRO A 40 -3.93 -7.99 1.69
N ILE A 41 -4.53 -6.80 1.77
CA ILE A 41 -5.68 -6.54 2.63
C ILE A 41 -6.88 -7.39 2.19
N VAL A 42 -7.17 -7.44 0.89
CA VAL A 42 -8.27 -8.23 0.33
C VAL A 42 -8.08 -9.71 0.60
N VAL A 43 -6.86 -10.23 0.43
CA VAL A 43 -6.55 -11.65 0.72
C VAL A 43 -6.79 -11.96 2.20
N ILE A 44 -6.32 -11.10 3.11
CA ILE A 44 -6.50 -11.28 4.56
C ILE A 44 -7.99 -11.25 4.93
N VAL A 45 -8.74 -10.25 4.45
CA VAL A 45 -10.18 -10.11 4.72
C VAL A 45 -10.96 -11.30 4.17
N TYR A 46 -10.62 -11.74 2.96
CA TYR A 46 -11.25 -12.90 2.34
C TYR A 46 -11.01 -14.18 3.13
N LEU A 47 -9.76 -14.45 3.54
CA LEU A 47 -9.43 -15.62 4.35
C LEU A 47 -10.12 -15.59 5.71
N LEU A 48 -10.09 -14.45 6.41
CA LEU A 48 -10.77 -14.28 7.70
C LEU A 48 -12.26 -14.61 7.61
N ILE A 49 -12.96 -14.10 6.61
CA ILE A 49 -14.40 -14.30 6.51
C ILE A 49 -14.72 -15.73 6.06
N LYS A 50 -13.94 -16.28 5.13
CA LYS A 50 -14.10 -17.66 4.70
C LYS A 50 -13.88 -18.65 5.85
N ASP A 51 -12.82 -18.45 6.63
CA ASP A 51 -12.44 -19.40 7.67
C ASP A 51 -13.35 -19.28 8.92
N ASN A 52 -13.87 -18.09 9.25
CA ASN A 52 -14.75 -17.90 10.43
C ASN A 52 -16.25 -18.05 10.15
N PHE A 53 -16.72 -17.75 8.93
CA PHE A 53 -18.17 -17.66 8.63
C PHE A 53 -18.60 -18.54 7.45
N ASP A 54 -17.68 -19.26 6.80
CA ASP A 54 -17.89 -20.03 5.56
C ASP A 54 -18.67 -19.24 4.48
N TYR A 55 -18.46 -17.92 4.46
CA TYR A 55 -19.22 -17.00 3.62
C TYR A 55 -18.42 -16.59 2.38
N LYS A 56 -19.06 -16.67 1.20
CA LYS A 56 -18.47 -16.18 -0.05
C LYS A 56 -18.64 -14.66 -0.14
N LEU A 57 -17.54 -13.92 -0.03
CA LEU A 57 -17.60 -12.46 -0.19
C LEU A 57 -18.08 -12.05 -1.58
N PRO A 58 -19.12 -11.21 -1.68
CA PRO A 58 -19.44 -10.54 -2.93
C PRO A 58 -18.34 -9.53 -3.29
N PHE A 59 -18.05 -9.43 -4.59
CA PHE A 59 -17.05 -8.51 -5.14
C PHE A 59 -17.26 -7.05 -4.73
N VAL A 60 -18.52 -6.66 -4.48
CA VAL A 60 -18.92 -5.32 -4.02
C VAL A 60 -18.19 -4.90 -2.74
N ILE A 61 -17.91 -5.84 -1.81
CA ILE A 61 -17.19 -5.52 -0.57
C ILE A 61 -15.75 -5.08 -0.87
N PHE A 62 -15.10 -5.71 -1.84
CA PHE A 62 -13.74 -5.32 -2.24
C PHE A 62 -13.72 -3.92 -2.85
N ILE A 63 -14.74 -3.55 -3.64
CA ILE A 63 -14.88 -2.19 -4.17
C ILE A 63 -15.03 -1.18 -3.03
N LEU A 64 -15.86 -1.48 -2.03
CA LEU A 64 -16.06 -0.60 -0.87
C LEU A 64 -14.76 -0.40 -0.07
N ILE A 65 -14.01 -1.48 0.17
CA ILE A 65 -12.70 -1.41 0.85
C ILE A 65 -11.74 -0.51 0.07
N TYR A 66 -11.67 -0.68 -1.26
CA TYR A 66 -10.83 0.15 -2.11
C TYR A 66 -11.20 1.63 -2.02
N ILE A 67 -12.50 1.96 -2.13
CA ILE A 67 -13.01 3.34 -2.08
C ILE A 67 -12.67 4.01 -0.74
N ILE A 68 -12.86 3.29 0.37
CA ILE A 68 -12.55 3.79 1.72
C ILE A 68 -11.05 4.08 1.83
N MET A 69 -10.21 3.13 1.40
CA MET A 69 -8.76 3.28 1.45
C MET A 69 -8.26 4.43 0.58
N TYR A 70 -8.79 4.56 -0.64
CA TYR A 70 -8.46 5.66 -1.54
C TYR A 70 -8.86 7.00 -0.93
N ARG A 71 -10.08 7.14 -0.41
CA ARG A 71 -10.55 8.38 0.25
C ARG A 71 -9.66 8.76 1.43
N PHE A 72 -9.24 7.79 2.23
CA PHE A 72 -8.37 8.03 3.38
C PHE A 72 -7.00 8.58 2.95
N LEU A 73 -6.35 7.92 1.97
CA LEU A 73 -5.06 8.35 1.44
C LEU A 73 -5.16 9.70 0.72
N TYR A 74 -6.20 9.91 -0.07
CA TYR A 74 -6.48 11.18 -0.75
C TYR A 74 -6.65 12.33 0.25
N GLY A 75 -7.44 12.12 1.30
CA GLY A 75 -7.61 13.10 2.37
C GLY A 75 -6.30 13.45 3.08
N TYR A 76 -5.47 12.44 3.36
CA TYR A 76 -4.21 12.65 4.05
C TYR A 76 -3.14 13.33 3.17
N TYR A 77 -2.90 12.84 1.95
CA TYR A 77 -1.81 13.31 1.10
C TYR A 77 -2.17 14.55 0.27
N ILE A 78 -3.39 14.63 -0.28
CA ILE A 78 -3.84 15.75 -1.12
C ILE A 78 -4.52 16.82 -0.28
N LYS A 79 -5.65 16.49 0.37
CA LYS A 79 -6.51 17.50 1.02
C LYS A 79 -5.82 18.23 2.17
N LYS A 80 -4.98 17.53 2.95
CA LYS A 80 -4.17 18.13 4.03
C LYS A 80 -2.83 18.72 3.54
N GLY A 81 -2.49 18.57 2.25
CA GLY A 81 -1.23 19.05 1.67
C GLY A 81 0.02 18.31 2.17
N ASN A 82 -0.12 17.18 2.86
CA ASN A 82 1.03 16.43 3.40
C ASN A 82 1.91 15.87 2.29
N GLY A 83 1.34 15.51 1.14
CA GLY A 83 2.10 15.05 -0.02
C GLY A 83 3.12 16.07 -0.50
N MET A 84 2.74 17.36 -0.56
CA MET A 84 3.68 18.43 -0.90
C MET A 84 4.76 18.62 0.17
N LYS A 85 4.39 18.53 1.47
CA LYS A 85 5.35 18.63 2.57
C LYS A 85 6.41 17.52 2.49
N ILE A 86 5.98 16.29 2.22
CA ILE A 86 6.84 15.13 2.10
C ILE A 86 7.81 15.26 0.92
N VAL A 87 7.33 15.74 -0.23
CA VAL A 87 8.20 16.00 -1.40
C VAL A 87 9.26 17.07 -1.10
N LYS A 88 8.92 18.10 -0.31
CA LYS A 88 9.87 19.13 0.13
C LYS A 88 10.87 18.59 1.15
N GLN A 89 10.40 17.79 2.11
CA GLN A 89 11.23 17.23 3.19
C GLN A 89 12.18 16.14 2.71
N LYS A 90 11.84 15.46 1.60
CA LYS A 90 12.61 14.36 1.02
C LYS A 90 13.00 13.33 2.10
N PRO A 91 12.03 12.60 2.69
CA PRO A 91 12.35 11.59 3.68
C PRO A 91 13.15 10.47 3.02
N LEU A 92 14.47 10.59 3.09
CA LEU A 92 15.43 9.62 2.58
C LEU A 92 15.76 8.65 3.70
N LEU A 93 15.60 7.35 3.42
CA LEU A 93 16.16 6.32 4.28
C LEU A 93 17.69 6.44 4.28
N LEU A 94 18.28 6.57 5.48
CA LEU A 94 19.72 6.71 5.70
C LEU A 94 20.36 7.87 4.89
N ASN A 95 19.59 8.91 4.58
CA ASN A 95 20.04 10.05 3.77
C ASN A 95 20.59 9.69 2.38
N ASN A 96 20.25 8.51 1.84
CA ASN A 96 20.73 8.05 0.54
C ASN A 96 19.56 7.72 -0.40
N GLN A 97 19.47 8.44 -1.52
CA GLN A 97 18.43 8.26 -2.52
C GLN A 97 18.40 6.84 -3.10
N ARG A 98 19.57 6.27 -3.45
CA ARG A 98 19.65 4.94 -4.07
C ARG A 98 19.18 3.86 -3.10
N PHE A 99 19.59 3.97 -1.84
CA PHE A 99 19.16 3.07 -0.78
C PHE A 99 17.65 3.15 -0.55
N SER A 100 17.11 4.37 -0.48
CA SER A 100 15.68 4.58 -0.26
C SER A 100 14.81 4.07 -1.43
N VAL A 101 15.32 4.14 -2.66
CA VAL A 101 14.69 3.49 -3.82
C VAL A 101 14.71 1.97 -3.63
N ILE A 102 15.87 1.37 -3.36
CA ILE A 102 16.00 -0.09 -3.19
C ILE A 102 15.04 -0.62 -2.12
N ILE A 103 14.99 0.01 -0.95
CA ILE A 103 14.08 -0.39 0.13
C ILE A 103 12.61 -0.27 -0.26
N SER A 104 12.25 0.77 -1.03
CA SER A 104 10.86 0.91 -1.50
C SER A 104 10.48 -0.17 -2.50
N TRP A 105 11.43 -0.62 -3.32
CA TRP A 105 11.24 -1.76 -4.22
C TRP A 105 11.21 -3.10 -3.47
N MET A 106 11.90 -3.22 -2.33
CA MET A 106 11.84 -4.43 -1.49
C MET A 106 10.46 -4.69 -0.88
N ILE A 107 9.56 -3.71 -0.87
CA ILE A 107 8.18 -3.90 -0.43
C ILE A 107 7.43 -4.90 -1.30
N TYR A 108 7.71 -4.96 -2.60
CA TYR A 108 7.07 -5.91 -3.50
C TYR A 108 7.39 -7.38 -3.16
N PRO A 109 8.67 -7.82 -3.10
CA PRO A 109 8.98 -9.18 -2.70
C PRO A 109 8.59 -9.46 -1.25
N LEU A 110 8.61 -8.48 -0.35
CA LEU A 110 8.18 -8.65 1.03
C LEU A 110 6.66 -8.86 1.13
N LEU A 111 5.87 -8.14 0.33
CA LEU A 111 4.44 -8.37 0.18
C LEU A 111 4.13 -9.74 -0.42
N VAL A 112 4.82 -10.13 -1.49
CA VAL A 112 4.66 -11.46 -2.10
C VAL A 112 5.04 -12.56 -1.10
N ALA A 113 6.12 -12.40 -0.36
CA ALA A 113 6.53 -13.32 0.69
C ALA A 113 5.49 -13.38 1.82
N SER A 114 4.91 -12.24 2.23
CA SER A 114 3.85 -12.21 3.24
C SER A 114 2.58 -12.91 2.77
N LEU A 115 2.18 -12.70 1.52
CA LEU A 115 1.05 -13.40 0.89
C LEU A 115 1.32 -14.90 0.81
N TYR A 116 2.52 -15.30 0.35
CA TYR A 116 2.93 -16.70 0.30
C TYR A 116 2.93 -17.34 1.68
N PHE A 117 3.43 -16.63 2.70
CA PHE A 117 3.43 -17.10 4.08
C PHE A 117 2.00 -17.30 4.60
N ILE A 118 1.11 -16.32 4.39
CA ILE A 118 -0.31 -16.43 4.76
C ILE A 118 -0.98 -17.63 4.07
N LEU A 119 -0.71 -17.86 2.79
CA LEU A 119 -1.28 -18.99 2.04
C LEU A 119 -0.69 -20.34 2.47
N LYS A 120 0.62 -20.40 2.69
CA LYS A 120 1.35 -21.63 3.06
C LYS A 120 1.06 -22.07 4.49
N TYR A 121 1.05 -21.12 5.41
CA TYR A 121 0.76 -21.35 6.81
C TYR A 121 -0.70 -21.03 7.14
N ARG A 122 -1.62 -21.30 6.20
CA ARG A 122 -3.06 -21.14 6.45
C ARG A 122 -3.52 -21.88 7.71
N TRP A 123 -2.91 -23.02 8.02
CA TRP A 123 -3.13 -23.79 9.25
C TRP A 123 -2.81 -23.04 10.56
N LEU A 124 -1.97 -22.00 10.53
CA LEU A 124 -1.71 -21.16 11.71
C LEU A 124 -2.91 -20.26 12.05
N PHE A 125 -3.77 -19.95 11.08
CA PHE A 125 -5.05 -19.27 11.33
C PHE A 125 -6.13 -20.22 11.86
N ASP A 126 -6.02 -21.53 11.60
CA ASP A 126 -6.92 -22.54 12.16
C ASP A 126 -6.73 -22.71 13.68
N PHE A 127 -5.55 -22.38 14.24
CA PHE A 127 -5.23 -22.53 15.66
C PHE A 127 -5.87 -21.45 16.56
N LEU A 128 -6.45 -20.39 15.97
CA LEU A 128 -7.13 -19.31 16.66
C LEU A 128 -8.68 -19.46 16.66
N SER A 129 -9.19 -20.52 16.02
CA SER A 129 -10.60 -20.95 16.07
C SER A 129 -10.81 -22.01 17.15
#